data_AF-A0A5M5C3H0-F1
#
_entry.id   AF-A0A5M5C3H0-F1
#
_cell.length_a   1.000
_cell.length_b   1.000
_cell.length_c   1.000
_cell.angle_alpha   90.00
_cell.angle_beta   90.00
_cell.angle_gamma   90.00
#
_symmetry.space_group_name_H-M   'P 1'
#
loop_
_entity.id
_entity.type
_entity.pdbx_description
1 polymer ?
#
loop_
_entity_poly.entity_id
_entity_poly.type
_entity_poly.pdbx_seq_one_letter_code
_entity_poly.pdbx_strand_id
1 'polypeptide(L)' 'MSISIQQISYIHPDKEVLFSDLNFAISKGQKLGLVGNNGCGKSTLLQIIAGQLSPSSGVIVRPDDLYY' A
#
# COMPACT_ATOMS: atom_id res chain seq x y z
N MET A 1 -6.38 -6.52 13.72
CA MET A 1 -6.69 -5.08 13.60
C MET A 1 -7.09 -4.79 12.17
N SER A 2 -7.64 -3.60 11.88
CA SER A 2 -7.89 -3.15 10.50
C SER A 2 -6.63 -2.54 9.89
N ILE A 3 -6.59 -2.44 8.56
CA ILE A 3 -5.59 -1.66 7.83
C ILE A 3 -6.32 -0.43 7.28
N SER A 4 -5.73 0.76 7.42
CA SER A 4 -6.25 2.00 6.84
C SER A 4 -5.12 2.73 6.11
N ILE A 5 -5.39 3.10 4.87
CA ILE A 5 -4.50 3.85 3.99
C ILE A 5 -5.18 5.18 3.67
N GLN A 6 -4.45 6.28 3.91
CA GLN A 6 -4.93 7.64 3.71
C GLN A 6 -3.95 8.42 2.85
N GLN A 7 -4.40 8.82 1.67
CA GLN A 7 -3.64 9.57 0.66
C GLN A 7 -2.24 9.03 0.39
N ILE A 8 -2.12 7.71 0.30
CA ILE A 8 -0.84 7.08 0.01
C ILE A 8 -0.50 7.27 -1.47
N SER A 9 0.69 7.81 -1.70
CA SER A 9 1.30 7.91 -3.02
C SER A 9 2.69 7.30 -3.01
N TYR A 10 3.13 6.77 -4.14
CA TYR A 10 4.49 6.26 -4.29
C TYR A 10 5.07 6.60 -5.66
N ILE A 11 6.28 7.15 -5.62
CA ILE A 11 7.12 7.46 -6.78
C ILE A 11 8.34 6.56 -6.71
N HIS A 12 8.57 5.78 -7.77
CA HIS A 12 9.71 4.89 -7.90
C HIS A 12 11.02 5.68 -8.13
N PRO A 13 12.21 5.14 -7.83
CA PRO A 13 13.47 5.89 -7.94
C PRO A 13 13.78 6.49 -9.32
N ASP A 14 13.25 5.91 -10.39
CA ASP A 14 13.31 6.43 -11.77
C ASP A 14 12.32 7.57 -12.06
N LYS A 15 11.62 8.05 -11.03
CA LYS A 15 10.56 9.07 -11.07
C LYS A 15 9.25 8.61 -11.70
N GLU A 16 9.06 7.30 -11.91
CA GLU A 16 7.76 6.77 -12.31
C GLU A 16 6.76 6.86 -11.14
N VAL A 17 5.60 7.46 -11.40
CA VAL A 17 4.48 7.48 -10.44
C VAL A 17 3.72 6.18 -10.58
N LEU A 18 3.78 5.30 -9.57
CA LEU A 18 3.08 4.01 -9.61
C LEU A 18 1.62 4.15 -9.20
N PHE A 19 1.35 4.97 -8.19
CA PHE A 19 0.00 5.31 -7.74
C PHE A 19 0.02 6.59 -6.91
N SER A 20 -1.12 7.29 -6.92
CA SER A 20 -1.34 8.54 -6.21
C SER A 20 -2.67 8.52 -5.46
N ASP A 21 -2.68 9.14 -4.28
CA ASP A 21 -3.90 9.42 -3.49
C ASP A 21 -4.77 8.18 -3.23
N LEU A 22 -4.15 7.03 -2.95
CA LEU A 22 -4.90 5.84 -2.57
C LEU A 22 -5.54 6.02 -1.19
N ASN A 23 -6.84 5.72 -1.12
CA ASN A 23 -7.63 5.79 0.09
C ASN A 23 -8.50 4.53 0.21
N PHE A 24 -8.19 3.67 1.16
CA PHE A 24 -9.02 2.50 1.46
C PHE A 24 -8.77 1.96 2.86
N ALA A 25 -9.72 1.16 3.34
CA ALA A 25 -9.59 0.45 4.60
C ALA A 25 -9.99 -1.02 4.41
N ILE A 26 -9.26 -1.90 5.09
CA ILE A 26 -9.54 -3.33 5.15
C ILE A 26 -9.91 -3.65 6.59
N SER A 27 -11.15 -4.11 6.78
CA SER A 27 -11.64 -4.50 8.09
C SER A 27 -11.10 -5.87 8.50
N LYS A 28 -11.00 -6.11 9.81
CA LYS A 28 -10.59 -7.42 10.33
C LYS A 28 -11.50 -8.52 9.75
N GLY A 29 -10.89 -9.57 9.20
CA GLY A 29 -11.61 -10.71 8.62
C GLY A 29 -12.07 -10.53 7.17
N GLN A 30 -11.93 -9.32 6.59
CA GLN A 30 -12.13 -9.15 5.15
C GLN A 30 -10.96 -9.75 4.35
N LYS A 31 -11.30 -10.39 3.24
CA LYS A 31 -10.34 -10.84 2.23
C LYS A 31 -10.52 -9.96 1.00
N LEU A 32 -9.42 -9.42 0.49
CA LEU A 32 -9.41 -8.53 -0.67
C LEU A 32 -8.34 -8.99 -1.66
N GLY A 33 -8.65 -8.93 -2.95
CA GLY A 33 -7.69 -9.21 -4.02
C GLY A 33 -7.14 -7.92 -4.60
N LEU A 34 -5.82 -7.78 -4.66
CA LEU A 34 -5.15 -6.69 -5.38
C LEU A 34 -4.82 -7.15 -6.80
N VAL A 35 -5.47 -6.55 -7.79
CA VAL A 35 -5.34 -6.91 -9.22
C VAL A 35 -4.85 -5.73 -10.05
N GLY A 36 -4.17 -6.01 -11.16
CA GLY A 36 -3.61 -4.99 -12.06
C GLY A 36 -2.44 -5.53 -12.88
N ASN A 37 -2.03 -4.79 -13.91
CA ASN A 37 -0.97 -5.19 -14.85
C ASN A 37 0.40 -5.32 -14.17
N ASN A 38 1.33 -6.04 -14.78
CA ASN A 38 2.72 -6.07 -14.30
C ASN A 38 3.31 -4.65 -14.34
N GLY A 39 4.09 -4.31 -13.32
CA GLY A 39 4.66 -2.96 -13.17
C GLY A 39 3.77 -1.93 -12.48
N CYS A 40 2.45 -2.15 -12.32
CA CYS A 40 1.55 -1.13 -11.76
C CYS A 40 1.68 -0.87 -10.23
N GLY A 41 2.74 -1.37 -9.59
CA GLY A 41 3.00 -1.11 -8.16
C GLY A 41 2.29 -2.01 -7.15
N LYS A 42 1.72 -3.17 -7.54
CA LYS A 42 1.05 -4.09 -6.60
C LYS A 42 1.96 -4.56 -5.46
N SER A 43 3.11 -5.13 -5.82
CA SER A 43 4.13 -5.58 -4.87
C SER A 43 4.64 -4.43 -4.01
N THR A 44 4.84 -3.26 -4.61
CA THR A 44 5.23 -2.04 -3.92
C THR A 44 4.21 -1.62 -2.87
N LEU A 45 2.91 -1.60 -3.22
CA LEU A 45 1.83 -1.28 -2.28
C LEU A 45 1.79 -2.29 -1.12
N LEU A 46 1.98 -3.58 -1.40
CA LEU A 46 1.99 -4.62 -0.36
C LEU A 46 3.23 -4.50 0.56
N GLN A 47 4.41 -4.19 0.03
CA GLN A 47 5.62 -3.89 0.83
C GLN A 47 5.42 -2.67 1.72
N ILE A 48 4.75 -1.63 1.20
CA ILE A 48 4.39 -0.44 1.96
C ILE A 48 3.41 -0.77 3.09
N ILE A 49 2.38 -1.59 2.82
CA ILE A 49 1.45 -2.09 3.84
C ILE A 49 2.18 -2.97 4.87
N ALA A 50 3.19 -3.74 4.47
CA ALA A 50 4.05 -4.49 5.37
C ALA A 50 5.13 -3.62 6.06
N GLY A 51 5.21 -2.33 5.72
CA GLY A 51 6.17 -1.35 6.22
C GLY A 51 7.63 -1.73 5.97
N GLN A 52 7.86 -2.58 4.97
CA GLN A 52 9.18 -2.85 4.41
C GLN A 52 9.62 -1.70 3.49
N LEU A 53 8.68 -0.87 3.04
CA LEU A 53 8.93 0.29 2.19
C LEU A 53 8.13 1.49 2.71
N SER A 54 8.74 2.68 2.67
CA SER A 54 8.04 3.92 3.05
C SER A 54 7.29 4.51 1.84
N PRO A 55 6.05 5.00 2.02
CA PRO A 55 5.35 5.73 0.97
C PRO A 55 6.02 7.09 0.73
N SER A 56 5.80 7.68 -0.45
CA SER A 56 6.28 9.04 -0.76
C SER A 56 5.44 10.11 -0.05
N SER A 57 4.15 9.84 0.18
CA SER A 57 3.24 10.68 0.95
C SER A 57 2.14 9.84 1.59
N GLY A 58 1.42 10.42 2.56
CA GLY A 58 0.26 9.79 3.20
C GLY A 58 0.63 9.00 4.46
N VAL A 59 -0.38 8.34 5.03
CA VAL A 59 -0.28 7.62 6.31
C VAL A 59 -0.92 6.24 6.21
N ILE A 60 -0.31 5.27 6.90
CA ILE A 60 -0.84 3.92 7.04
C ILE A 60 -0.99 3.58 8.51
N VAL A 61 -2.19 3.14 8.89
CA VAL A 61 -2.47 2.54 10.19
C VAL A 61 -2.67 1.05 9.98
N ARG A 62 -1.87 0.24 10.69
CA ARG A 62 -1.79 -1.20 10.48
C ARG A 62 -1.32 -1.91 11.76
N PRO A 63 -1.61 -3.21 11.92
CA PRO A 63 -0.94 -4.04 12.92
C PRO A 63 0.57 -4.18 12.65
N ASP A 64 1.33 -4.46 13.70
CA ASP A 64 2.80 -4.62 13.64
C ASP A 64 3.25 -5.96 13.01
N ASP A 65 2.40 -6.98 13.08
CA ASP A 65 2.70 -8.37 12.71
C ASP A 65 2.30 -8.74 11.27
N LEU A 66 2.37 -7.78 10.34
CA LEU A 66 2.09 -8.03 8.92
C LEU A 66 3.33 -8.58 8.19
N TYR A 67 3.15 -9.69 7.47
CA TYR A 67 4.16 -10.28 6.60
C TYR A 67 3.85 -10.02 5.12
N TYR A 68 4.91 -9.85 4.32
CA TYR A 68 4.88 -9.78 2.86
C TYR A 68 5.92 -10.74 2.31
#